data_AF-A0A7V4D6Y2-F1
#
_entry.id   AF-A0A7V4D6Y2-F1
#
_cell.length_a   1.000
_cell.length_b   1.000
_cell.length_c   1.000
_cell.angle_alpha   90.00
_cell.angle_beta   90.00
_cell.angle_gamma   90.00
#
_symmetry.space_group_name_H-M   'P 1'
#
loop_
_entity.id
_entity.type
_entity.pdbx_description
1 polymer ?
#
loop_
_entity_poly.entity_id
_entity_poly.type
_entity_poly.pdbx_seq_one_letter_code
_entity_poly.pdbx_strand_id
1 'polypeptide(L)'
;MNINKYIILALILCIGCTSMKFWIPTYSFDEVIAIKAQIDMAENPAQGFLLLKQLERKRVKVNNAIVKQIGNSINIDYAFCVIATVEHSSGPIDCYIYTRNWRNDEDYTSVARLKPGDTIYVIGRFSRFLKFPGNKYAVELIESNITTSK
;
A
#
# COMPACT_ATOMS: atom_id res chain seq x y z
N MET A 1 -35.25 -37.41 -18.68
CA MET A 1 -34.66 -36.12 -19.15
C MET A 1 -34.11 -35.39 -17.93
N ASN A 2 -32.78 -35.21 -17.86
CA ASN A 2 -31.98 -34.86 -16.66
C ASN A 2 -32.10 -33.36 -16.25
N ILE A 3 -33.30 -32.84 -16.05
CA ILE A 3 -33.53 -31.41 -15.73
C ILE A 3 -32.77 -30.96 -14.46
N ASN A 4 -32.66 -31.82 -13.44
CA ASN A 4 -31.96 -31.49 -12.20
C ASN A 4 -30.44 -31.31 -12.36
N LYS A 5 -29.78 -31.97 -13.32
CA LYS A 5 -28.33 -31.81 -13.53
C LYS A 5 -27.99 -30.47 -14.16
N TYR A 6 -28.84 -29.94 -15.03
CA TYR A 6 -28.62 -28.65 -15.69
C TYR A 6 -28.89 -27.46 -14.76
N ILE A 7 -29.84 -27.60 -13.81
CA ILE A 7 -30.13 -26.56 -12.81
C ILE A 7 -28.97 -26.39 -11.82
N ILE A 8 -28.36 -27.50 -11.37
CA ILE A 8 -27.19 -27.45 -10.48
C ILE A 8 -25.97 -26.84 -11.20
N LEU A 9 -25.78 -27.16 -12.48
CA LEU A 9 -24.70 -26.60 -13.30
C LEU A 9 -24.88 -25.08 -13.51
N ALA A 10 -26.11 -24.63 -13.74
CA ALA A 10 -26.43 -23.21 -13.88
C ALA A 10 -26.24 -22.44 -12.56
N LEU A 11 -26.51 -23.06 -11.41
CA LEU A 11 -26.32 -22.42 -10.10
C LEU A 11 -24.84 -22.17 -9.78
N ILE A 12 -23.94 -23.10 -10.15
CA ILE A 12 -22.48 -22.96 -9.91
C ILE A 12 -21.85 -21.87 -10.78
N LEU A 13 -22.36 -21.70 -12.01
CA LEU A 13 -21.90 -20.65 -12.94
C LEU A 13 -22.26 -19.23 -12.46
N CYS A 14 -23.35 -19.05 -11.73
CA CYS A 14 -23.76 -17.73 -11.21
C CYS A 14 -22.98 -17.26 -9.97
N ILE A 15 -22.34 -18.17 -9.22
CA ILE A 15 -21.52 -17.82 -8.04
C ILE A 15 -20.13 -17.32 -8.46
N GLY A 16 -19.71 -17.59 -9.71
CA GLY A 16 -18.39 -17.22 -10.23
C GLY A 16 -18.19 -15.72 -10.49
N CYS A 17 -19.25 -14.94 -10.65
CA CYS A 17 -19.15 -13.52 -11.07
C CYS A 17 -19.06 -12.51 -9.92
N THR A 18 -19.27 -12.90 -8.66
CA THR A 18 -19.19 -11.98 -7.51
C THR A 18 -17.80 -11.90 -6.86
N SER A 19 -16.81 -12.64 -7.36
CA SER A 19 -15.47 -12.74 -6.74
C SER A 19 -14.46 -11.67 -7.18
N MET A 20 -14.79 -10.78 -8.12
CA MET A 20 -13.85 -9.76 -8.63
C MET A 20 -13.46 -8.66 -7.61
N LYS A 21 -14.01 -8.64 -6.40
CA LYS A 21 -13.62 -7.70 -5.34
C LYS A 21 -12.34 -8.09 -4.60
N PHE A 22 -11.80 -9.29 -4.81
CA PHE A 22 -10.66 -9.79 -4.03
C PHE A 22 -9.28 -9.51 -4.63
N TRP A 23 -9.21 -8.90 -5.82
CA TRP A 23 -7.92 -8.58 -6.44
C TRP A 23 -7.71 -7.08 -6.54
N ILE A 24 -7.28 -6.46 -5.44
CA ILE A 24 -6.75 -5.09 -5.51
C ILE A 24 -5.39 -5.18 -6.25
N PRO A 25 -5.25 -4.58 -7.44
CA PRO A 25 -4.00 -4.61 -8.18
C PRO A 25 -2.89 -3.97 -7.34
N THR A 26 -1.74 -4.62 -7.34
CA THR A 26 -0.60 -4.23 -6.52
C THR A 26 0.51 -3.69 -7.41
N TYR A 27 0.96 -2.48 -7.11
CA TYR A 27 2.03 -1.80 -7.83
C TYR A 27 3.36 -1.99 -7.10
N SER A 28 4.46 -1.99 -7.84
CA SER A 28 5.79 -1.86 -7.27
C SER A 28 6.02 -0.44 -6.76
N PHE A 29 6.99 -0.27 -5.87
CA PHE A 29 7.38 1.06 -5.41
C PHE A 29 7.83 1.97 -6.57
N ASP A 30 8.59 1.43 -7.53
CA ASP A 30 9.07 2.20 -8.70
C ASP A 30 7.91 2.71 -9.57
N GLU A 31 6.84 1.92 -9.74
CA GLU A 31 5.63 2.35 -10.45
C GLU A 31 4.95 3.53 -9.75
N VAL A 32 4.91 3.51 -8.40
CA VAL A 32 4.37 4.63 -7.61
C VAL A 32 5.18 5.90 -7.83
N ILE A 33 6.52 5.80 -7.85
CA ILE A 33 7.41 6.94 -8.07
C ILE A 33 7.28 7.46 -9.51
N ALA A 34 7.17 6.57 -10.50
CA ALA A 34 6.94 6.95 -11.89
C ALA A 34 5.61 7.72 -12.06
N ILE A 35 4.54 7.27 -11.39
CA ILE A 35 3.25 7.98 -11.39
C ILE A 35 3.36 9.33 -10.69
N LYS A 36 4.13 9.43 -9.59
CA LYS A 36 4.39 10.72 -8.95
C LYS A 36 5.05 11.71 -9.90
N ALA A 37 6.07 11.27 -10.66
CA ALA A 37 6.70 12.11 -11.66
C ALA A 37 5.70 12.57 -12.74
N GLN A 38 4.81 11.69 -13.21
CA GLN A 38 3.74 12.06 -14.15
C GLN A 38 2.76 13.08 -13.55
N ILE A 39 2.41 12.95 -12.27
CA ILE A 39 1.56 13.91 -11.56
C ILE A 39 2.25 15.28 -11.49
N ASP A 40 3.54 15.32 -11.19
CA ASP A 40 4.30 16.58 -11.08
C ASP A 40 4.52 17.26 -12.43
N MET A 41 4.63 16.48 -13.50
CA MET A 41 4.76 16.97 -14.88
C MET A 41 3.42 17.37 -15.51
N ALA A 42 2.29 17.07 -14.88
CA ALA A 42 0.97 17.36 -15.45
C ALA A 42 0.71 18.87 -15.46
N GLU A 43 0.62 19.45 -16.67
CA GLU A 43 0.26 20.86 -16.85
C GLU A 43 -1.16 21.15 -16.34
N ASN A 44 -2.06 20.19 -16.47
CA ASN A 44 -3.43 20.27 -15.98
C ASN A 44 -3.54 19.60 -14.58
N PRO A 45 -3.81 20.36 -13.51
CA PRO A 45 -3.95 19.80 -12.16
C PRO A 45 -5.05 18.73 -12.04
N ALA A 46 -6.10 18.80 -12.85
CA ALA A 46 -7.16 17.79 -12.86
C ALA A 46 -6.66 16.43 -13.35
N GLN A 47 -5.72 16.42 -14.30
CA GLN A 47 -5.10 15.18 -14.78
C GLN A 47 -4.22 14.55 -13.70
N GLY A 48 -3.39 15.36 -13.02
CA GLY A 48 -2.61 14.91 -11.87
C GLY A 48 -3.50 14.35 -10.75
N PHE A 49 -4.65 14.99 -10.49
CA PHE A 49 -5.64 14.50 -9.53
C PHE A 49 -6.24 13.15 -9.95
N LEU A 50 -6.56 12.93 -11.23
CA LEU A 50 -7.06 11.64 -11.72
C LEU A 50 -6.04 10.51 -11.51
N LEU A 51 -4.77 10.76 -11.82
CA LEU A 51 -3.68 9.79 -11.61
C LEU A 51 -3.54 9.46 -10.11
N LEU A 52 -3.57 10.47 -9.24
CA LEU A 52 -3.53 10.26 -7.79
C LEU A 52 -4.72 9.40 -7.32
N LYS A 53 -5.94 9.69 -7.80
CA LYS A 53 -7.14 8.90 -7.45
C LYS A 53 -7.12 7.48 -7.96
N GLN A 54 -6.45 7.22 -9.07
CA GLN A 54 -6.21 5.85 -9.53
C GLN A 54 -5.24 5.12 -8.61
N LEU A 55 -4.19 5.80 -8.15
CA LEU A 55 -3.17 5.27 -7.26
C LEU A 55 -3.70 4.97 -5.85
N GLU A 56 -4.56 5.82 -5.28
CA GLU A 56 -5.24 5.62 -3.97
C GLU A 56 -6.09 4.33 -3.89
N ARG A 57 -6.41 3.73 -5.05
CA ARG A 57 -7.16 2.47 -5.16
C ARG A 57 -6.25 1.24 -5.26
N LYS A 58 -4.93 1.42 -5.17
CA LYS A 58 -3.93 0.35 -5.37
C LYS A 58 -3.27 -0.03 -4.06
N ARG A 59 -2.78 -1.27 -4.03
CA ARG A 59 -1.77 -1.68 -3.05
C ARG A 59 -0.39 -1.41 -3.60
N VAL A 60 0.58 -1.21 -2.72
CA VAL A 60 1.98 -0.94 -3.04
C VAL A 60 2.83 -2.00 -2.36
N LYS A 61 3.73 -2.61 -3.14
CA LYS A 61 4.78 -3.49 -2.67
C LYS A 61 6.06 -2.68 -2.52
N VAL A 62 6.58 -2.65 -1.31
CA VAL A 62 7.87 -2.05 -1.00
C VAL A 62 8.83 -3.16 -0.60
N ASN A 63 9.87 -3.34 -1.40
CA ASN A 63 10.93 -4.30 -1.14
C ASN A 63 12.10 -3.59 -0.46
N ASN A 64 12.77 -4.28 0.46
CA ASN A 64 14.04 -3.85 1.05
C ASN A 64 13.98 -2.44 1.68
N ALA A 65 12.87 -2.10 2.34
CA ALA A 65 12.80 -0.85 3.08
C ALA A 65 13.56 -0.99 4.40
N ILE A 66 14.40 -0.02 4.73
CA ILE A 66 15.21 -0.01 5.95
C ILE A 66 14.47 0.80 7.01
N VAL A 67 14.11 0.19 8.13
CA VAL A 67 13.42 0.88 9.22
C VAL A 67 14.33 1.97 9.78
N LYS A 68 13.87 3.21 9.79
CA LYS A 68 14.54 4.35 10.43
C LYS A 68 14.09 4.54 11.87
N GLN A 69 12.78 4.49 12.07
CA GLN A 69 12.16 4.83 13.36
C GLN A 69 10.80 4.15 13.48
N ILE A 70 10.46 3.78 14.72
CA ILE A 70 9.11 3.43 15.12
C ILE A 70 8.65 4.47 16.14
N GLY A 71 7.42 4.97 16.02
CA GLY A 71 6.90 5.98 16.93
C GLY A 71 5.38 6.01 16.97
N ASN A 72 4.85 6.96 17.76
CA ASN A 72 3.41 7.22 17.78
C ASN A 72 2.94 7.74 16.43
N SER A 73 1.76 7.30 16.03
CA SER A 73 1.13 7.70 14.78
C SER A 73 0.69 9.17 14.82
N ILE A 74 0.87 9.86 13.71
CA ILE A 74 0.23 11.17 13.44
C ILE A 74 -1.12 11.01 12.72
N ASN A 75 -1.45 9.80 12.29
CA ASN A 75 -2.74 9.44 11.72
C ASN A 75 -3.66 8.96 12.85
N ILE A 76 -4.81 9.62 13.00
CA ILE A 76 -5.77 9.36 14.09
C ILE A 76 -6.36 7.94 14.09
N ASP A 77 -6.29 7.24 12.94
CA ASP A 77 -6.86 5.90 12.78
C ASP A 77 -5.90 4.78 13.23
N TYR A 78 -4.71 5.13 13.72
CA TYR A 78 -3.62 4.23 14.10
C TYR A 78 -2.90 4.74 15.35
N ALA A 79 -2.34 3.85 16.15
CA ALA A 79 -1.57 4.19 17.34
C ALA A 79 -0.07 4.35 17.05
N PHE A 80 0.47 3.55 16.12
CA PHE A 80 1.88 3.49 15.79
C PHE A 80 2.15 3.73 14.30
N CYS A 81 3.34 4.27 14.02
CA CYS A 81 3.85 4.47 12.68
C CYS A 81 5.26 3.90 12.58
N VAL A 82 5.52 3.12 11.53
CA VAL A 82 6.87 2.70 11.16
C VAL A 82 7.33 3.60 10.02
N ILE A 83 8.44 4.31 10.22
CA ILE A 83 9.11 5.09 9.18
C ILE A 83 10.26 4.25 8.65
N ALA A 84 10.23 3.93 7.37
CA ALA A 84 11.27 3.17 6.70
C ALA A 84 11.72 3.86 5.41
N THR A 85 12.98 3.72 5.02
CA THR A 85 13.55 4.32 3.82
C THR A 85 13.74 3.28 2.74
N VAL A 86 13.39 3.65 1.52
CA VAL A 86 13.65 2.87 0.32
C VAL A 86 14.71 3.60 -0.48
N GLU A 87 15.81 2.91 -0.77
CA GLU A 87 16.82 3.43 -1.70
C GLU A 87 16.25 3.36 -3.12
N HIS A 88 16.21 4.51 -3.80
CA HIS A 88 15.73 4.61 -5.17
C HIS A 88 16.72 5.43 -6.00
N SER A 89 16.71 5.23 -7.32
CA SER A 89 17.61 5.93 -8.26
C SER A 89 17.52 7.46 -8.19
N SER A 90 16.35 8.00 -7.82
CA SER A 90 16.13 9.43 -7.60
C SER A 90 16.54 9.94 -6.22
N GLY A 91 17.15 9.08 -5.39
CA GLY A 91 17.47 9.33 -3.99
C GLY A 91 16.58 8.55 -3.02
N PRO A 92 16.95 8.52 -1.72
CA PRO A 92 16.20 7.80 -0.70
C PRO A 92 14.83 8.42 -0.47
N ILE A 93 13.79 7.59 -0.40
CA ILE A 93 12.41 8.00 -0.18
C ILE A 93 11.90 7.34 1.09
N ASP A 94 11.35 8.15 2.00
CA ASP A 94 10.76 7.65 3.24
C ASP A 94 9.33 7.15 3.00
N CYS A 95 8.96 6.10 3.72
CA CYS A 95 7.65 5.47 3.76
C CYS A 95 7.11 5.56 5.19
N TYR A 96 5.92 6.14 5.34
CA TYR A 96 5.17 6.17 6.60
C TYR A 96 4.16 5.02 6.55
N ILE A 97 4.39 4.00 7.35
CA ILE A 97 3.71 2.71 7.25
C ILE A 97 2.85 2.51 8.50
N TYR A 98 1.55 2.36 8.27
CA TYR A 98 0.55 2.05 9.29
C TYR A 98 0.00 0.64 9.07
N THR A 99 0.09 -0.21 10.09
CA THR A 99 -0.19 -1.64 9.94
C THR A 99 -1.60 -2.02 10.37
N ARG A 100 -2.17 -3.03 9.70
CA ARG A 100 -3.33 -3.77 10.20
C ARG A 100 -3.12 -5.26 10.03
N ASN A 101 -3.64 -6.03 10.99
CA ASN A 101 -3.69 -7.48 10.93
C ASN A 101 -4.93 -7.94 10.12
N TRP A 102 -5.08 -9.25 9.98
CA TRP A 102 -6.18 -9.86 9.23
C TRP A 102 -7.58 -9.60 9.82
N ARG A 103 -7.67 -9.22 11.11
CA ARG A 103 -8.92 -8.83 11.78
C ARG A 103 -9.27 -7.36 11.58
N ASN A 104 -8.46 -6.64 10.82
CA ASN A 104 -8.55 -5.19 10.65
C ASN A 104 -8.26 -4.38 11.93
N ASP A 105 -7.58 -5.00 12.91
CA ASP A 105 -7.02 -4.32 14.06
C ASP A 105 -5.56 -3.93 13.77
N GLU A 106 -5.02 -2.99 14.52
CA GLU A 106 -3.61 -2.60 14.38
C GLU A 106 -2.66 -3.75 14.75
N ASP A 107 -1.63 -3.98 13.92
CA ASP A 107 -0.65 -5.06 14.14
C ASP A 107 0.53 -4.59 15.01
N TYR A 108 0.23 -4.26 16.27
CA TYR A 108 1.23 -3.83 17.24
C TYR A 108 2.26 -4.92 17.55
N THR A 109 1.93 -6.21 17.36
CA THR A 109 2.85 -7.32 17.67
C THR A 109 3.98 -7.38 16.66
N SER A 110 3.69 -7.23 15.37
CA SER A 110 4.72 -7.14 14.34
C SER A 110 5.55 -5.87 14.51
N VAL A 111 4.90 -4.72 14.78
CA VAL A 111 5.58 -3.43 14.99
C VAL A 111 6.53 -3.47 16.20
N ALA A 112 6.11 -4.06 17.32
CA ALA A 112 6.91 -4.12 18.54
C ALA A 112 8.21 -4.94 18.41
N ARG A 113 8.34 -5.78 17.37
CA ARG A 113 9.55 -6.58 17.10
C ARG A 113 10.57 -5.86 16.22
N LEU A 114 10.15 -4.79 15.53
CA LEU A 114 11.00 -4.05 14.62
C LEU A 114 11.98 -3.16 15.38
N LYS A 115 13.14 -2.95 14.78
CA LYS A 115 14.18 -2.04 15.25
C LYS A 115 14.70 -1.18 14.10
N PRO A 116 15.20 0.03 14.39
CA PRO A 116 15.96 0.79 13.41
C PRO A 116 17.10 -0.05 12.81
N GLY A 117 17.24 -0.02 11.49
CA GLY A 117 18.19 -0.83 10.72
C GLY A 117 17.61 -2.14 10.18
N ASP A 118 16.43 -2.58 10.63
CA ASP A 118 15.80 -3.79 10.09
C ASP A 118 15.37 -3.60 8.63
N THR A 119 15.62 -4.61 7.80
CA THR A 119 15.12 -4.65 6.43
C THR A 119 13.75 -5.31 6.40
N ILE A 120 12.76 -4.59 5.87
CA ILE A 120 11.37 -5.04 5.81
C ILE A 120 10.82 -5.07 4.38
N TYR A 121 9.91 -6.00 4.17
CA TYR A 121 9.00 -6.07 3.05
C TYR A 121 7.62 -5.58 3.49
N VAL A 122 7.01 -4.70 2.70
CA VAL A 122 5.73 -4.08 3.04
C VAL A 122 4.75 -4.25 1.89
N ILE A 123 3.53 -4.67 2.20
CA ILE A 123 2.38 -4.53 1.32
C ILE A 123 1.35 -3.65 2.03
N GLY A 124 1.10 -2.47 1.50
CA GLY A 124 0.11 -1.54 2.06
C GLY A 124 -0.76 -0.93 0.99
N ARG A 125 -1.86 -0.30 1.39
CA ARG A 125 -2.66 0.53 0.49
C ARG A 125 -2.03 1.91 0.40
N PHE A 126 -1.89 2.43 -0.82
CA PHE A 126 -1.41 3.80 -1.00
C PHE A 126 -2.45 4.78 -0.42
N SER A 127 -1.99 5.67 0.46
CA SER A 127 -2.82 6.75 1.02
C SER A 127 -2.57 8.07 0.28
N ARG A 128 -1.34 8.59 0.36
CA ARG A 128 -0.97 9.89 -0.19
C ARG A 128 0.54 10.06 -0.27
N PHE A 129 0.95 11.10 -0.99
CA PHE A 129 2.29 11.66 -0.87
C PHE A 129 2.30 12.74 0.22
N LEU A 130 3.13 12.56 1.24
CA LEU A 130 3.38 13.59 2.26
C LEU A 130 4.39 14.57 1.71
N LYS A 131 4.03 15.85 1.59
CA LYS A 131 4.93 16.90 1.11
C LYS A 131 5.68 17.53 2.29
N PHE A 132 6.99 17.64 2.16
CA PHE A 132 7.86 18.33 3.11
C PHE A 132 8.49 19.56 2.46
N PRO A 133 9.01 20.51 3.27
CA PRO A 133 9.78 21.63 2.77
C PRO A 133 10.95 21.19 1.86
N GLY A 134 11.27 21.99 0.86
CA GLY A 134 12.36 21.72 -0.08
C GLY A 134 12.06 20.64 -1.12
N ASN A 135 10.79 20.51 -1.54
CA ASN A 135 10.32 19.54 -2.56
C ASN A 135 10.55 18.07 -2.21
N LYS A 136 10.87 17.77 -0.95
CA LYS A 136 10.95 16.40 -0.45
C LYS A 136 9.55 15.84 -0.25
N TYR A 137 9.42 14.54 -0.44
CA TYR A 137 8.17 13.85 -0.16
C TYR A 137 8.41 12.47 0.45
N ALA A 138 7.40 11.95 1.13
CA ALA A 138 7.32 10.57 1.58
C ALA A 138 6.05 9.90 1.05
N VAL A 139 6.07 8.58 1.02
CA VAL A 139 4.90 7.77 0.64
C VAL A 139 4.20 7.30 1.91
N GLU A 140 2.89 7.57 2.01
CA GLU A 140 2.09 7.09 3.12
C GLU A 140 1.36 5.79 2.72
N LEU A 141 1.55 4.73 3.50
CA LEU A 141 0.94 3.42 3.31
C LEU A 141 0.08 3.05 4.53
N ILE A 142 -1.20 2.81 4.29
CA ILE A 142 -2.17 2.41 5.32
C ILE A 142 -2.59 0.96 5.14
N GLU A 143 -3.23 0.38 6.15
CA GLU A 143 -3.70 -1.02 6.12
C GLU A 143 -2.58 -2.00 5.69
N SER A 144 -1.36 -1.75 6.18
CA SER A 144 -0.17 -2.42 5.72
C SER A 144 0.10 -3.71 6.47
N ASN A 145 0.74 -4.65 5.78
CA ASN A 145 1.38 -5.81 6.38
C ASN A 145 2.90 -5.69 6.22
N ILE A 146 3.63 -6.00 7.30
CA ILE A 146 5.09 -5.95 7.33
C ILE A 146 5.63 -7.36 7.56
N THR A 147 6.59 -7.76 6.75
CA THR A 147 7.37 -8.98 6.93
C THR A 147 8.84 -8.62 7.01
N THR A 148 9.54 -9.06 8.05
CA THR A 148 10.99 -8.87 8.14
C THR A 148 11.70 -9.78 7.14
N SER A 149 12.59 -9.22 6.32
CA SER A 149 13.46 -10.02 5.46
C SER A 149 14.57 -10.59 6.35
N LYS A 150 14.67 -11.92 6.42
CA LYS A 150 15.78 -12.61 7.10
C LYS A 150 17.08 -12.49 6.31
#